data_AF-A0A384JMC0-F1
#
_entry.id   AF-A0A384JMC0-F1
#
_cell.length_a   1.000
_cell.length_b   1.000
_cell.length_c   1.000
_cell.angle_alpha   90.00
_cell.angle_beta   90.00
_cell.angle_gamma   90.00
#
_symmetry.space_group_name_H-M   'P 1'
#
loop_
_entity.id
_entity.type
_entity.pdbx_description
1 polymer ?
#
loop_
_entity_poly.entity_id
_entity_poly.type
_entity_poly.pdbx_seq_one_letter_code
_entity_poly.pdbx_strand_id
1 'polypeptide(L)'
;MDAKAKVADWISVQDKEKMKWSVLTSCLYMEMLNELLAPHPDKDDPETLAFVAPLGPKGSAPLIALEDFGKYARWVFDHPNRSNGLNLHVASQEVVWADIPAAFNEATGKKAVYRDVTVDGWFELGLFPDPDAKFGHSAPGDEGTLRTYRENFGGFWRFWKSGKVRKDWALMDEILPGRIKSVGEWMRKSEYDGNIKPLLHDFHQKKRDA
;
A
#
# COMPACT_ATOMS: atom_id res chain seq x y z
N MET A 1 -10.68 -1.03 7.37
CA MET A 1 -9.96 -2.26 6.98
C MET A 1 -10.45 -3.44 7.80
N ASP A 2 -11.60 -4.00 7.46
CA ASP A 2 -12.19 -5.07 8.29
C ASP A 2 -12.77 -6.22 7.45
N ALA A 3 -13.28 -5.96 6.24
CA ALA A 3 -13.90 -6.99 5.40
C ALA A 3 -12.98 -8.20 5.13
N LYS A 4 -11.72 -7.97 4.70
CA LYS A 4 -10.77 -9.06 4.44
C LYS A 4 -10.28 -9.75 5.73
N ALA A 5 -10.20 -9.02 6.84
CA ALA A 5 -9.78 -9.58 8.13
C ALA A 5 -10.81 -10.59 8.65
N LYS A 6 -12.11 -10.27 8.57
CA LYS A 6 -13.20 -11.20 8.93
C LYS A 6 -13.17 -12.50 8.12
N VAL A 7 -12.87 -12.42 6.82
CA VAL A 7 -12.70 -13.61 5.97
C VAL A 7 -11.47 -14.41 6.43
N ALA A 8 -10.35 -13.74 6.72
CA ALA A 8 -9.15 -14.40 7.24
C ALA A 8 -9.41 -15.10 8.58
N ASP A 9 -10.14 -14.46 9.51
CA ASP A 9 -10.51 -15.06 10.80
C ASP A 9 -11.38 -16.30 10.62
N TRP A 10 -12.37 -16.23 9.73
CA TRP A 10 -13.24 -17.37 9.42
C TRP A 10 -12.47 -18.53 8.76
N ILE A 11 -11.54 -18.24 7.84
CA ILE A 11 -10.66 -19.27 7.27
C ILE A 11 -9.75 -19.86 8.35
N SER A 12 -9.28 -19.02 9.28
CA SER A 12 -8.26 -19.42 10.26
C SER A 12 -8.75 -20.44 11.30
N VAL A 13 -10.06 -20.57 11.47
CA VAL A 13 -10.68 -21.57 12.36
C VAL A 13 -11.03 -22.88 11.66
N GLN A 14 -10.79 -23.00 10.35
CA GLN A 14 -11.06 -24.24 9.62
C GLN A 14 -10.03 -25.33 9.95
N ASP A 15 -10.49 -26.58 9.93
CA ASP A 15 -9.68 -27.76 10.17
C ASP A 15 -8.59 -27.92 9.09
N LYS A 16 -7.33 -27.92 9.54
CA LYS A 16 -6.13 -27.90 8.68
C LYS A 16 -5.87 -29.22 7.96
N GLU A 17 -6.51 -30.32 8.37
CA GLU A 17 -6.40 -31.64 7.72
C GLU A 17 -7.50 -31.81 6.66
N LYS A 18 -8.71 -31.33 6.94
CA LYS A 18 -9.85 -31.38 6.00
C LYS A 18 -9.78 -30.31 4.93
N MET A 19 -9.29 -29.12 5.26
CA MET A 19 -9.11 -28.01 4.35
C MET A 19 -7.78 -27.34 4.63
N LYS A 20 -6.76 -27.66 3.83
CA LYS A 20 -5.50 -26.92 3.88
C LYS A 20 -5.75 -25.47 3.49
N TRP A 21 -5.25 -24.55 4.29
CA TRP A 21 -5.45 -23.13 4.04
C TRP A 21 -4.21 -22.32 4.38
N SER A 22 -4.04 -21.22 3.65
CA SER A 22 -3.08 -20.17 3.96
C SER A 22 -3.70 -18.84 3.56
N VAL A 23 -3.48 -17.81 4.37
CA VAL A 23 -3.89 -16.44 4.05
C VAL A 23 -2.63 -15.63 3.80
N LEU A 24 -2.52 -14.99 2.65
CA LEU A 24 -1.43 -14.06 2.36
C LEU A 24 -1.91 -12.63 2.59
N THR A 25 -1.44 -12.00 3.67
CA THR A 25 -1.86 -10.66 4.07
C THR A 25 -0.78 -9.63 3.75
N SER A 26 -1.06 -8.78 2.77
CA SER A 26 -0.14 -7.75 2.30
C SER A 26 -0.31 -6.39 3.02
N CYS A 27 0.43 -5.38 2.55
CA CYS A 27 0.36 -3.98 2.96
C CYS A 27 0.27 -3.07 1.71
N LEU A 28 0.63 -1.79 1.82
CA LEU A 28 0.67 -0.90 0.66
C LEU A 28 1.69 -1.42 -0.36
N TYR A 29 1.39 -1.25 -1.64
CA TYR A 29 2.34 -1.57 -2.70
C TYR A 29 3.28 -0.40 -2.92
N MET A 30 4.58 -0.65 -3.07
CA MET A 30 5.56 0.37 -3.48
C MET A 30 5.15 1.00 -4.80
N GLU A 31 4.52 0.20 -5.67
CA GLU A 31 3.99 0.60 -6.96
C GLU A 31 2.96 1.73 -6.87
N MET A 32 2.27 1.90 -5.73
CA MET A 32 1.36 3.03 -5.53
C MET A 32 2.08 4.40 -5.52
N LEU A 33 3.41 4.44 -5.41
CA LEU A 33 4.22 5.64 -5.67
C LEU A 33 4.15 6.10 -7.13
N ASN A 34 3.58 5.31 -8.04
CA ASN A 34 3.24 5.74 -9.40
C ASN A 34 1.78 6.22 -9.52
N GLU A 35 0.97 6.18 -8.47
CA GLU A 35 -0.43 6.61 -8.52
C GLU A 35 -0.84 7.43 -7.28
N LEU A 36 -1.69 6.89 -6.40
CA LEU A 36 -2.26 7.60 -5.25
C LEU A 36 -1.22 8.12 -4.26
N LEU A 37 0.01 7.60 -4.30
CA LEU A 37 1.13 8.03 -3.47
C LEU A 37 2.23 8.72 -4.28
N ALA A 38 1.99 8.98 -5.57
CA ALA A 38 2.94 9.70 -6.40
C ALA A 38 3.21 11.10 -5.85
N PRO A 39 4.45 11.59 -5.96
CA PRO A 39 4.73 12.95 -5.57
C PRO A 39 4.13 13.94 -6.58
N HIS A 40 3.87 15.15 -6.11
CA HIS A 40 3.35 16.24 -6.93
C HIS A 40 4.34 17.42 -6.88
N PRO A 41 4.31 18.37 -7.83
CA PRO A 41 5.07 19.61 -7.69
C PRO A 41 4.79 20.27 -6.34
N ASP A 42 5.85 20.66 -5.63
CA ASP A 42 5.72 21.30 -4.33
C ASP A 42 5.14 22.71 -4.50
N LYS A 43 4.26 23.09 -3.57
CA LYS A 43 3.59 24.39 -3.61
C LYS A 43 4.55 25.57 -3.38
N ASP A 44 5.64 25.35 -2.65
CA ASP A 44 6.62 26.38 -2.32
C ASP A 44 7.75 26.41 -3.35
N ASP A 45 8.03 25.29 -4.02
CA ASP A 45 9.00 25.14 -5.11
C ASP A 45 8.53 24.12 -6.18
N PRO A 46 7.89 24.57 -7.27
CA PRO A 46 7.35 23.67 -8.30
C PRO A 46 8.39 22.77 -9.01
N GLU A 47 9.69 23.05 -8.91
CA GLU A 47 10.74 22.17 -9.46
C GLU A 47 11.10 21.01 -8.51
N THR A 48 10.59 21.03 -7.28
CA THR A 48 10.79 20.00 -6.28
C THR A 48 9.54 19.12 -6.18
N LEU A 49 9.74 17.80 -6.11
CA LEU A 49 8.65 16.83 -5.98
C LEU A 49 8.30 16.57 -4.50
N ALA A 50 7.06 16.84 -4.11
CA ALA A 50 6.54 16.63 -2.77
C ALA A 50 5.87 15.25 -2.64
N PHE A 51 6.44 14.38 -1.81
CA PHE A 51 5.74 13.21 -1.29
C PHE A 51 4.84 13.67 -0.15
N VAL A 52 3.52 13.55 -0.31
CA VAL A 52 2.54 14.11 0.63
C VAL A 52 1.79 12.99 1.34
N ALA A 53 1.86 12.93 2.67
CA ALA A 53 1.08 11.96 3.45
C ALA A 53 0.84 12.43 4.89
N PRO A 54 -0.32 12.13 5.49
CA PRO A 54 -0.69 12.59 6.83
C PRO A 54 -0.15 11.70 7.97
N LEU A 55 1.14 11.39 7.94
CA LEU A 55 1.77 10.39 8.82
C LEU A 55 2.58 10.99 9.98
N GLY A 56 2.92 12.28 9.92
CA GLY A 56 3.86 12.88 10.87
C GLY A 56 5.33 12.63 10.52
N PRO A 57 6.26 13.34 11.18
CA PRO A 57 7.69 13.30 10.86
C PRO A 57 8.36 11.93 11.12
N LYS A 58 7.73 11.08 11.93
CA LYS A 58 8.22 9.72 12.25
C LYS A 58 7.24 8.63 11.82
N GLY A 59 6.18 9.00 11.11
CA GLY A 59 5.17 8.03 10.71
C GLY A 59 5.72 7.11 9.64
N SER A 60 5.46 5.81 9.82
CA SER A 60 5.89 4.78 8.91
C SER A 60 4.71 3.90 8.47
N ALA A 61 4.87 3.25 7.34
CA ALA A 61 4.05 2.11 6.97
C ALA A 61 4.91 1.04 6.28
N PRO A 62 4.60 -0.25 6.46
CA PRO A 62 5.17 -1.30 5.63
C PRO A 62 4.69 -1.16 4.18
N LEU A 63 5.64 -1.22 3.26
CA LEU A 63 5.40 -1.32 1.82
C LEU A 63 5.94 -2.65 1.31
N ILE A 64 5.29 -3.20 0.29
CA ILE A 64 5.75 -4.38 -0.43
C ILE A 64 5.91 -4.04 -1.91
N ALA A 65 6.97 -4.54 -2.54
CA ALA A 65 7.05 -4.54 -3.98
C ALA A 65 6.20 -5.69 -4.55
N LEU A 66 5.45 -5.45 -5.62
CA LEU A 66 4.61 -6.48 -6.23
C LEU A 66 5.42 -7.72 -6.68
N GLU A 67 6.68 -7.52 -7.08
CA GLU A 67 7.59 -8.62 -7.39
C GLU A 67 7.80 -9.56 -6.18
N ASP A 68 8.06 -8.99 -5.00
CA ASP A 68 8.21 -9.76 -3.76
C ASP A 68 6.89 -10.40 -3.34
N PHE A 69 5.77 -9.68 -3.51
CA PHE A 69 4.44 -10.21 -3.21
C PHE A 69 4.14 -11.48 -4.01
N GLY A 70 4.47 -11.48 -5.31
CA GLY A 70 4.36 -12.67 -6.15
C GLY A 70 5.24 -13.84 -5.69
N LYS A 71 6.45 -13.56 -5.20
CA LYS A 71 7.35 -14.58 -4.65
C LYS A 71 6.81 -15.18 -3.35
N TYR A 72 6.22 -14.39 -2.46
CA TYR A 72 5.55 -14.90 -1.27
C TYR A 72 4.31 -15.75 -1.62
N ALA A 73 3.52 -15.32 -2.61
CA ALA A 73 2.40 -16.11 -3.10
C ALA A 73 2.86 -17.47 -3.61
N ARG A 74 3.94 -17.51 -4.41
CA ARG A 74 4.56 -18.75 -4.83
C ARG A 74 5.05 -19.60 -3.65
N TRP A 75 5.72 -18.99 -2.68
CA TRP A 75 6.24 -19.71 -1.51
C TRP A 75 5.14 -20.47 -0.76
N VAL A 76 3.96 -19.86 -0.60
CA VAL A 76 2.79 -20.49 0.04
C VAL A 76 2.42 -21.81 -0.65
N PHE A 77 2.46 -21.85 -1.98
CA PHE A 77 2.15 -23.07 -2.75
C PHE A 77 3.32 -24.07 -2.81
N ASP A 78 4.56 -23.58 -2.85
CA ASP A 78 5.76 -24.44 -2.90
C ASP A 78 6.03 -25.12 -1.53
N HIS A 79 5.49 -24.59 -0.42
CA HIS A 79 5.75 -25.08 0.94
C HIS A 79 4.47 -25.40 1.74
N PRO A 80 3.56 -26.26 1.24
CA PRO A 80 2.27 -26.51 1.87
C PRO A 80 2.38 -27.04 3.31
N ASN A 81 3.44 -27.77 3.64
CA ASN A 81 3.68 -28.27 5.00
C ASN A 81 4.02 -27.15 6.00
N ARG A 82 4.53 -26.01 5.52
CA ARG A 82 4.89 -24.84 6.33
C ARG A 82 3.82 -23.75 6.28
N SER A 83 3.15 -23.60 5.16
CA SER A 83 2.14 -22.57 4.94
C SER A 83 0.74 -22.98 5.44
N ASN A 84 0.46 -24.29 5.60
CA ASN A 84 -0.84 -24.75 6.08
C ASN A 84 -1.14 -24.20 7.48
N GLY A 85 -2.26 -23.50 7.60
CA GLY A 85 -2.70 -22.87 8.82
C GLY A 85 -2.04 -21.54 9.15
N LEU A 86 -1.38 -20.90 8.18
CA LEU A 86 -0.66 -19.64 8.36
C LEU A 86 -1.42 -18.46 7.76
N ASN A 87 -1.59 -17.41 8.56
CA ASN A 87 -1.85 -16.06 8.04
C ASN A 87 -0.50 -15.33 7.91
N LEU A 88 0.07 -15.39 6.71
CA LEU A 88 1.40 -14.86 6.42
C LEU A 88 1.31 -13.36 6.12
N HIS A 89 1.75 -12.54 7.06
CA HIS A 89 1.82 -11.09 6.90
C HIS A 89 3.13 -10.67 6.24
N VAL A 90 3.06 -10.16 5.01
CA VAL A 90 4.26 -9.85 4.20
C VAL A 90 4.46 -8.36 3.97
N ALA A 91 5.72 -7.96 3.81
CA ALA A 91 6.19 -6.64 3.43
C ALA A 91 7.62 -6.76 2.85
N SER A 92 8.06 -5.77 2.06
CA SER A 92 9.46 -5.65 1.65
C SER A 92 10.25 -4.82 2.66
N GLN A 93 9.69 -3.68 3.09
CA GLN A 93 10.32 -2.73 4.00
C GLN A 93 9.30 -1.99 4.88
N GLU A 94 9.66 -1.65 6.12
CA GLU A 94 9.01 -0.56 6.87
C GLU A 94 9.56 0.78 6.37
N VAL A 95 8.70 1.63 5.81
CA VAL A 95 9.12 2.92 5.21
C VAL A 95 8.68 4.06 6.10
N VAL A 96 9.65 4.83 6.59
CA VAL A 96 9.40 6.14 7.20
C VAL A 96 9.23 7.15 6.06
N TRP A 97 8.09 7.85 6.02
CA TRP A 97 7.77 8.72 4.88
C TRP A 97 8.76 9.87 4.70
N ALA A 98 9.31 10.37 5.80
CA ALA A 98 10.32 11.43 5.81
C ALA A 98 11.65 11.02 5.14
N ASP A 99 11.91 9.71 4.98
CA ASP A 99 13.13 9.21 4.36
C ASP A 99 12.98 8.99 2.84
N ILE A 100 11.74 8.97 2.32
CA ILE A 100 11.46 8.79 0.89
C ILE A 100 12.17 9.84 0.02
N PRO A 101 12.17 11.15 0.35
CA PRO A 101 12.84 12.16 -0.46
C PRO A 101 14.34 11.91 -0.65
N ALA A 102 15.03 11.46 0.40
CA ALA A 102 16.45 11.14 0.33
C ALA A 102 16.71 9.94 -0.59
N ALA A 103 15.93 8.87 -0.42
CA ALA A 103 16.01 7.69 -1.29
C ALA A 103 15.68 8.03 -2.75
N PHE A 104 14.69 8.88 -2.98
CA PHE A 104 14.32 9.36 -4.31
C PHE A 104 15.41 10.20 -4.96
N ASN A 105 16.01 11.13 -4.21
CA ASN A 105 17.10 11.95 -4.71
C ASN A 105 18.32 11.10 -5.08
N GLU A 106 18.68 10.12 -4.25
CA GLU A 106 19.77 9.18 -4.54
C GLU A 106 19.47 8.33 -5.79
N ALA A 107 18.24 7.85 -5.94
CA ALA A 107 17.86 6.98 -7.06
C ALA A 107 17.70 7.72 -8.40
N THR A 108 17.32 9.01 -8.38
CA THR A 108 16.87 9.73 -9.59
C THR A 108 17.65 11.01 -9.89
N GLY A 109 18.38 11.56 -8.91
CA GLY A 109 18.98 12.88 -8.96
C GLY A 109 18.00 14.06 -8.86
N LYS A 110 16.69 13.80 -8.77
CA LYS A 110 15.65 14.85 -8.69
C LYS A 110 15.45 15.33 -7.25
N LYS A 111 15.14 16.60 -7.07
CA LYS A 111 14.82 17.17 -5.76
C LYS A 111 13.46 16.67 -5.29
N ALA A 112 13.38 16.33 -4.00
CA ALA A 112 12.11 16.00 -3.38
C ALA A 112 12.06 16.43 -1.92
N VAL A 113 10.83 16.57 -1.41
CA VAL A 113 10.54 16.86 0.00
C VAL A 113 9.39 15.98 0.49
N TYR A 114 9.33 15.77 1.81
CA TYR A 114 8.17 15.17 2.46
C TYR A 114 7.30 16.29 3.05
N ARG A 115 6.00 16.28 2.74
CA ARG A 115 5.01 17.17 3.33
C ARG A 115 4.04 16.37 4.19
N ASP A 116 4.18 16.54 5.50
CA ASP A 116 3.15 16.10 6.44
C ASP A 116 1.95 17.04 6.37
N VAL A 117 0.77 16.46 6.23
CA VAL A 117 -0.51 17.18 6.08
C VAL A 117 -1.55 16.60 7.02
N THR A 118 -2.68 17.29 7.17
CA THR A 118 -3.86 16.66 7.78
C THR A 118 -4.47 15.65 6.80
N VAL A 119 -5.33 14.76 7.29
CA VAL A 119 -6.08 13.85 6.42
C VAL A 119 -6.92 14.64 5.40
N ASP A 120 -7.53 15.75 5.83
CA ASP A 120 -8.30 16.62 4.91
C ASP A 120 -7.39 17.29 3.88
N GLY A 121 -6.21 17.78 4.28
CA GLY A 121 -5.22 18.34 3.35
C GLY A 121 -4.69 17.31 2.34
N TRP A 122 -4.70 16.01 2.67
CA TRP A 122 -4.39 14.97 1.69
C TRP A 122 -5.50 14.79 0.64
N PHE A 123 -6.77 15.00 0.99
CA PHE A 123 -7.86 14.99 0.01
C PHE A 123 -7.89 16.25 -0.86
N GLU A 124 -7.41 17.39 -0.36
CA GLU A 124 -7.26 18.63 -1.12
C GLU A 124 -6.26 18.52 -2.28
N LEU A 125 -5.44 17.46 -2.33
CA LEU A 125 -4.58 17.14 -3.47
C LEU A 125 -5.37 16.74 -4.73
N GLY A 126 -6.68 16.51 -4.62
CA GLY A 126 -7.54 16.17 -5.77
C GLY A 126 -7.36 14.74 -6.28
N LEU A 127 -6.82 13.83 -5.45
CA LEU A 127 -6.61 12.41 -5.79
C LEU A 127 -7.93 11.67 -6.11
N PHE A 128 -9.05 12.17 -5.61
CA PHE A 128 -10.38 11.67 -5.88
C PHE A 128 -11.24 12.84 -6.39
N PRO A 129 -11.91 12.72 -7.56
CA PRO A 129 -12.79 13.77 -8.07
C PRO A 129 -13.92 14.13 -7.10
N ASP A 130 -14.42 13.15 -6.36
CA ASP A 130 -15.40 13.32 -5.29
C ASP A 130 -14.99 12.46 -4.08
N PRO A 131 -14.31 13.04 -3.07
CA PRO A 131 -13.94 12.34 -1.84
C PRO A 131 -15.14 11.86 -1.02
N ASP A 132 -16.32 12.44 -1.21
CA ASP A 132 -17.52 12.12 -0.44
C ASP A 132 -18.44 11.13 -1.21
N ALA A 133 -18.07 10.76 -2.43
CA ALA A 133 -18.66 9.64 -3.15
C ALA A 133 -18.44 8.31 -2.38
N LYS A 134 -19.45 7.44 -2.45
CA LYS A 134 -19.44 6.14 -1.79
C LYS A 134 -18.64 5.10 -2.58
N PHE A 135 -17.82 4.35 -1.87
CA PHE A 135 -17.02 3.24 -2.39
C PHE A 135 -17.90 2.00 -2.54
N GLY A 136 -17.99 1.44 -3.75
CA GLY A 136 -18.76 0.21 -4.01
C GLY A 136 -19.72 0.28 -5.20
N HIS A 137 -19.19 0.50 -6.40
CA HIS A 137 -19.98 0.66 -7.64
C HIS A 137 -20.79 -0.58 -8.05
N SER A 138 -20.57 -1.73 -7.40
CA SER A 138 -21.23 -3.01 -7.68
C SER A 138 -22.28 -3.42 -6.65
N ALA A 139 -22.52 -2.61 -5.60
CA ALA A 139 -23.53 -2.93 -4.60
C ALA A 139 -24.94 -2.53 -5.12
N PRO A 140 -25.96 -3.41 -4.99
CA PRO A 140 -27.33 -3.04 -5.30
C PRO A 140 -27.84 -2.03 -4.26
N GLY A 141 -27.72 -0.75 -4.58
CA GLY A 141 -28.07 0.33 -3.67
C GLY A 141 -27.14 0.45 -2.45
N ASP A 142 -27.28 1.56 -1.72
CA ASP A 142 -26.58 1.73 -0.45
C ASP A 142 -27.56 1.53 0.71
N GLU A 143 -27.49 0.35 1.33
CA GLU A 143 -28.26 0.00 2.53
C GLU A 143 -27.60 0.53 3.82
N GLY A 144 -26.73 1.54 3.71
CA GLY A 144 -26.02 2.16 4.84
C GLY A 144 -24.72 1.47 5.23
N THR A 145 -24.21 0.56 4.38
CA THR A 145 -22.96 -0.18 4.62
C THR A 145 -21.78 0.38 3.83
N LEU A 146 -22.04 1.18 2.79
CA LEU A 146 -20.99 1.80 1.99
C LEU A 146 -20.34 2.96 2.76
N ARG A 147 -19.04 3.14 2.53
CA ARG A 147 -18.24 4.22 3.11
C ARG A 147 -17.80 5.17 2.02
N THR A 148 -17.66 6.45 2.33
CA THR A 148 -17.07 7.41 1.38
C THR A 148 -15.57 7.16 1.19
N TYR A 149 -14.99 7.67 0.10
CA TYR A 149 -13.53 7.67 -0.05
C TYR A 149 -12.86 8.35 1.14
N ARG A 150 -13.43 9.46 1.63
CA ARG A 150 -12.98 10.20 2.81
C ARG A 150 -12.95 9.34 4.06
N GLU A 151 -14.04 8.64 4.36
CA GLU A 151 -14.11 7.76 5.52
C GLU A 151 -13.11 6.60 5.43
N ASN A 152 -13.03 5.94 4.26
CA ASN A 152 -12.18 4.77 4.06
C ASN A 152 -10.69 5.13 4.11
N PHE A 153 -10.23 6.06 3.28
CA PHE A 153 -8.82 6.47 3.23
C PHE A 153 -8.42 7.31 4.46
N GLY A 154 -9.35 8.03 5.08
CA GLY A 154 -9.11 8.67 6.37
C GLY A 154 -8.86 7.66 7.49
N GLY A 155 -9.64 6.56 7.53
CA GLY A 155 -9.38 5.44 8.44
C GLY A 155 -8.05 4.73 8.16
N PHE A 156 -7.73 4.52 6.88
CA PHE A 156 -6.47 3.94 6.42
C PHE A 156 -5.25 4.75 6.91
N TRP A 157 -5.24 6.06 6.71
CA TRP A 157 -4.12 6.90 7.13
C TRP A 157 -3.95 6.93 8.65
N ARG A 158 -5.06 7.04 9.40
CA ARG A 158 -5.02 6.98 10.88
C ARG A 158 -4.49 5.64 11.38
N PHE A 159 -4.81 4.54 10.70
CA PHE A 159 -4.28 3.22 11.03
C PHE A 159 -2.76 3.16 10.88
N TRP A 160 -2.22 3.61 9.74
CA TRP A 160 -0.77 3.61 9.54
C TRP A 160 -0.06 4.55 10.51
N LYS A 161 -0.61 5.76 10.70
CA LYS A 161 -0.10 6.73 11.69
C LYS A 161 -0.04 6.17 13.11
N SER A 162 -0.88 5.19 13.45
CA SER A 162 -0.87 4.57 14.77
C SER A 162 0.40 3.75 15.07
N GLY A 163 1.16 3.34 14.05
CA GLY A 163 2.39 2.55 14.22
C GLY A 163 2.18 1.17 14.86
N LYS A 164 0.94 0.66 14.88
CA LYS A 164 0.58 -0.59 15.57
C LYS A 164 0.86 -1.85 14.77
N VAL A 165 1.07 -1.74 13.46
CA VAL A 165 1.35 -2.90 12.61
C VAL A 165 2.75 -3.40 12.90
N ARG A 166 2.86 -4.69 13.19
CA ARG A 166 4.13 -5.39 13.34
C ARG A 166 4.21 -6.47 12.26
N LYS A 167 5.40 -6.65 11.70
CA LYS A 167 5.72 -7.68 10.73
C LYS A 167 6.81 -8.57 11.30
N ASP A 168 6.73 -9.87 10.99
CA ASP A 168 7.78 -10.81 11.34
C ASP A 168 8.91 -10.72 10.30
N TRP A 169 9.81 -9.76 10.51
CA TRP A 169 10.93 -9.52 9.60
C TRP A 169 11.87 -10.73 9.50
N ALA A 170 12.06 -11.47 10.59
CA ALA A 170 12.91 -12.66 10.61
C ALA A 170 12.32 -13.77 9.73
N LEU A 171 11.02 -14.03 9.84
CA LEU A 171 10.33 -14.99 8.97
C LEU A 171 10.39 -14.56 7.50
N MET A 172 10.26 -13.28 7.21
CA MET A 172 10.37 -12.75 5.85
C MET A 172 11.80 -12.85 5.28
N ASP A 173 12.81 -12.60 6.10
CA ASP A 173 14.23 -12.83 5.75
C ASP A 173 14.51 -14.32 5.49
N GLU A 174 13.88 -15.21 6.24
CA GLU A 174 14.00 -16.66 6.03
C GLU A 174 13.32 -17.10 4.71
N ILE A 175 12.09 -16.67 4.48
CA ILE A 175 11.29 -17.06 3.31
C ILE A 175 11.86 -16.46 2.02
N LEU A 176 12.20 -15.17 2.05
CA LEU A 176 12.67 -14.43 0.88
C LEU A 176 13.88 -13.56 1.27
N PRO A 177 15.07 -14.17 1.41
CA PRO A 177 16.28 -13.45 1.80
C PRO A 177 16.67 -12.37 0.79
N GLY A 178 16.36 -12.59 -0.49
CA GLY A 178 16.60 -11.66 -1.60
C GLY A 178 15.45 -10.69 -1.91
N ARG A 179 14.50 -10.49 -0.98
CA ARG A 179 13.46 -9.46 -1.16
C ARG A 179 14.08 -8.08 -1.28
N ILE A 180 13.36 -7.14 -1.88
CA ILE A 180 13.76 -5.74 -1.93
C ILE A 180 13.95 -5.20 -0.51
N LYS A 181 15.13 -4.63 -0.24
CA LYS A 181 15.53 -4.19 1.11
C LYS A 181 15.24 -2.72 1.38
N SER A 182 15.02 -1.92 0.34
CA SER A 182 14.64 -0.52 0.52
C SER A 182 13.79 0.04 -0.62
N VAL A 183 13.03 1.09 -0.32
CA VAL A 183 12.30 1.88 -1.32
C VAL A 183 13.26 2.46 -2.37
N GLY A 184 14.49 2.85 -1.98
CA GLY A 184 15.51 3.29 -2.93
C GLY A 184 16.00 2.17 -3.86
N GLU A 185 16.13 0.94 -3.36
CA GLU A 185 16.40 -0.23 -4.21
C GLU A 185 15.26 -0.47 -5.20
N TRP A 186 14.00 -0.41 -4.74
CA TRP A 186 12.83 -0.52 -5.62
C TRP A 186 12.82 0.59 -6.68
N MET A 187 13.10 1.84 -6.30
CA MET A 187 13.13 2.97 -7.22
C MET A 187 14.16 2.77 -8.34
N ARG A 188 15.37 2.29 -8.00
CA ARG A 188 16.40 1.98 -8.99
C ARG A 188 16.01 0.81 -9.90
N LYS A 189 15.47 -0.27 -9.33
CA LYS A 189 15.07 -1.47 -10.10
C LYS A 189 13.89 -1.21 -11.04
N SER A 190 12.96 -0.36 -10.64
CA SER A 190 11.73 -0.05 -11.40
C SER A 190 11.88 1.14 -12.33
N GLU A 191 13.07 1.75 -12.42
CA GLU A 191 13.31 2.99 -13.16
C GLU A 191 12.27 4.07 -12.77
N TYR A 192 12.06 4.20 -11.46
CA TYR A 192 11.11 5.16 -10.92
C TYR A 192 11.58 6.58 -11.17
N ASP A 193 10.70 7.41 -11.72
CA ASP A 193 11.02 8.77 -12.14
C ASP A 193 10.18 9.84 -11.42
N GLY A 194 9.27 9.42 -10.52
CA GLY A 194 8.35 10.31 -9.82
C GLY A 194 7.10 10.68 -10.61
N ASN A 195 6.94 10.19 -11.84
CA ASN A 195 5.76 10.47 -12.66
C ASN A 195 4.61 9.51 -12.33
N ILE A 196 3.38 10.00 -12.49
CA ILE A 196 2.18 9.16 -12.40
C ILE A 196 2.20 8.18 -13.58
N LYS A 197 2.12 6.88 -13.29
CA LYS A 197 1.98 5.81 -14.27
C LYS A 197 0.69 5.04 -13.94
N PRO A 198 -0.28 4.95 -14.87
CA PRO A 198 -1.54 4.27 -14.62
C PRO A 198 -1.31 2.75 -14.51
N LEU A 199 -1.38 2.23 -13.30
CA LEU A 199 -1.28 0.82 -12.92
C LEU A 199 -2.66 0.19 -12.71
N LEU A 200 -3.62 0.95 -12.17
CA LEU A 200 -4.97 0.48 -11.90
C LEU A 200 -5.85 0.65 -13.14
N HIS A 201 -6.00 -0.43 -13.92
CA HIS A 201 -6.76 -0.42 -15.17
C HIS A 201 -8.17 0.19 -15.07
N ASP A 202 -8.88 -0.04 -13.96
CA ASP A 202 -10.24 0.46 -13.78
C ASP A 202 -10.30 1.86 -13.16
N PHE A 203 -9.20 2.34 -12.56
CA PHE A 203 -9.12 3.67 -11.96
C PHE A 203 -9.02 4.78 -13.02
N HIS A 204 -8.38 4.47 -14.15
CA HIS A 204 -8.14 5.42 -15.24
C HIS A 204 -9.09 5.28 -16.43
N GLN A 205 -9.98 4.28 -16.43
CA GLN A 205 -10.98 4.13 -17.49
C GLN A 205 -12.03 5.24 -17.41
N LYS A 206 -12.16 6.02 -18.50
CA LYS A 206 -13.38 6.82 -18.73
C LYS A 206 -14.56 5.86 -18.82
N LYS A 207 -15.71 6.25 -18.25
CA LYS A 207 -16.99 5.52 -18.41
C LYS A 207 -17.12 5.08 -19.87
N ARG A 208 -17.26 3.77 -20.09
CA ARG A 208 -17.71 3.26 -21.39
C ARG A 208 -19.11 3.84 -21.60
N ASP A 209 -19.26 4.61 -22.68
CA ASP A 209 -20.59 5.03 -23.12
C ASP A 209 -21.44 3.77 -23.35
N ALA A 210 -22.65 3.78 -22.80
CA ALA A 210 -23.59 2.68 -22.82
C ALA A 210 -24.21 2.47 -24.21
#